data_AF-A0A3S4YLP0-F1
#
_entry.id   AF-A0A3S4YLP0-F1
#
_cell.length_a   1.000
_cell.length_b   1.000
_cell.length_c   1.000
_cell.angle_alpha   90.00
_cell.angle_beta   90.00
_cell.angle_gamma   90.00
#
_symmetry.space_group_name_H-M   'P 1'
#
loop_
_entity.id
_entity.type
_entity.pdbx_description
1 polymer ?
#
loop_
_entity_poly.entity_id
_entity_poly.type
_entity_poly.pdbx_seq_one_letter_code
_entity_poly.pdbx_strand_id
1 'polypeptide(L)'
;MASAVGSWGAPFVAIAVFLFAFTTIIANYAYAENNLIFLKHHHPTKLTIFRCFALGMVMFGSMAELSTVWKMADISMALMAITNLTAILLLSDVAFKLARDYNHQRSLGKLPTFDINHYPELGSQLEPGSGSRAGSVKPPGRA
;
A
#
# COMPACT_ATOMS: atom_id res chain seq x y z
N MET A 1 5.10 29.59 19.91
CA MET A 1 5.42 28.17 19.58
C MET A 1 6.86 27.76 19.91
N ALA A 2 7.86 28.67 19.89
CA ALA A 2 9.21 28.38 20.41
C ALA A 2 9.30 28.25 21.95
N SER A 3 8.24 28.62 22.67
CA SER A 3 8.19 28.64 24.15
C SER A 3 7.79 27.32 24.80
N ALA A 4 7.42 26.28 24.04
CA ALA A 4 6.89 25.03 24.61
C ALA A 4 7.96 23.94 24.88
N VAL A 5 9.09 23.97 24.16
CA VAL A 5 10.12 22.91 24.20
C VAL A 5 11.53 23.45 24.54
N GLY A 6 11.76 24.76 24.47
CA GLY A 6 13.09 25.36 24.68
C GLY A 6 13.97 25.29 23.43
N SER A 7 15.16 25.90 23.49
CA SER A 7 16.07 26.10 22.34
C SER A 7 16.56 24.81 21.67
N TRP A 8 16.48 23.66 22.36
CA TRP A 8 16.88 22.35 21.85
C TRP A 8 15.80 21.68 20.96
N GLY A 9 14.54 22.13 21.05
CA GLY A 9 13.44 21.52 20.29
C GLY A 9 13.55 21.73 18.78
N ALA A 10 13.96 22.92 18.35
CA ALA A 10 14.11 23.25 16.93
C ALA A 10 15.11 22.34 16.20
N PRO A 11 16.37 22.17 16.67
CA PRO A 11 17.32 21.27 16.01
C PRO A 11 16.91 19.80 16.09
N PHE A 12 16.27 19.36 17.19
CA PHE A 12 15.77 17.99 17.32
C PHE A 12 14.69 17.68 16.27
N VAL A 13 13.68 18.55 16.14
CA VAL A 13 12.60 18.39 15.15
C VAL A 13 13.15 18.43 13.73
N ALA A 14 14.14 19.28 13.45
CA ALA A 14 14.78 19.32 12.13
C ALA A 14 15.43 17.97 11.76
N ILE A 15 16.18 17.36 12.69
CA ILE A 15 16.81 16.04 12.47
C ILE A 15 15.73 14.95 12.29
N ALA A 16 14.70 14.96 13.13
CA ALA A 16 13.61 13.99 13.06
C ALA A 16 12.86 14.07 11.72
N VAL A 17 12.51 15.27 11.27
CA VAL A 17 11.84 15.51 9.99
C VAL A 17 12.75 15.14 8.81
N PHE A 18 14.05 15.44 8.90
CA PHE A 18 15.01 15.04 7.87
C PHE A 18 15.08 13.52 7.71
N LEU A 19 15.27 12.78 8.81
CA LEU A 19 15.31 11.31 8.78
C LEU A 19 13.98 10.72 8.29
N PHE A 20 12.86 11.27 8.78
CA PHE A 20 11.53 10.84 8.37
C PHE A 20 11.28 11.05 6.87
N ALA A 21 11.61 12.23 6.34
CA ALA A 21 11.47 12.54 4.93
C ALA A 21 12.39 11.65 4.07
N PHE A 22 13.63 11.42 4.51
CA PHE A 22 14.58 10.56 3.82
C PHE A 22 14.07 9.12 3.68
N THR A 23 13.65 8.50 4.79
CA THR A 23 13.09 7.14 4.76
C THR A 23 11.81 7.08 3.93
N THR A 24 10.96 8.11 4.00
CA THR A 24 9.71 8.18 3.23
C THR A 24 9.97 8.23 1.72
N ILE A 25 10.96 9.00 1.26
CA ILE A 25 11.32 9.05 -0.16
C ILE A 25 11.81 7.68 -0.65
N ILE A 26 12.65 7.01 0.13
CA ILE A 26 13.16 5.66 -0.22
C ILE A 26 12.01 4.65 -0.30
N ALA A 27 11.10 4.67 0.67
CA ALA A 27 9.94 3.79 0.67
C ALA A 27 9.05 4.03 -0.57
N ASN A 28 8.74 5.29 -0.88
CA ASN A 28 7.97 5.65 -2.07
C ASN A 28 8.67 5.24 -3.37
N TYR A 29 10.00 5.35 -3.42
CA TYR A 29 10.79 4.89 -4.56
C TYR A 29 10.64 3.37 -4.77
N ALA A 30 10.80 2.59 -3.70
CA ALA A 30 10.65 1.14 -3.75
C ALA A 30 9.22 0.71 -4.15
N TYR A 31 8.19 1.39 -3.66
CA TYR A 31 6.80 1.15 -4.09
C TYR A 31 6.62 1.41 -5.59
N ALA A 32 7.14 2.53 -6.09
CA ALA A 32 7.04 2.88 -7.51
C ALA A 32 7.80 1.87 -8.39
N GLU A 33 9.00 1.44 -7.99
CA GLU A 33 9.77 0.40 -8.66
C GLU A 33 9.00 -0.92 -8.73
N ASN A 34 8.44 -1.39 -7.61
CA ASN A 34 7.61 -2.60 -7.60
C ASN A 34 6.39 -2.49 -8.51
N ASN A 35 5.70 -1.33 -8.51
CA ASN A 35 4.56 -1.10 -9.40
C ASN A 35 5.00 -1.12 -10.87
N LEU A 36 6.12 -0.49 -11.22
CA LEU A 36 6.68 -0.49 -12.58
C LEU A 36 7.07 -1.90 -13.06
N ILE A 37 7.65 -2.71 -12.17
CA ILE A 37 7.99 -4.11 -12.44
C ILE A 37 6.71 -4.92 -12.70
N PHE A 38 5.68 -4.75 -11.87
CA PHE A 38 4.39 -5.43 -12.03
C PHE A 38 3.68 -5.07 -13.35
N LEU A 39 3.79 -3.81 -13.78
CA LEU A 39 3.30 -3.33 -15.08
C LEU A 39 4.13 -3.82 -16.29
N LYS A 40 4.99 -4.83 -16.14
CA LYS A 40 5.83 -5.46 -17.18
C LYS A 40 6.75 -4.51 -17.97
N HIS A 41 7.04 -3.33 -17.43
CA HIS A 41 7.92 -2.35 -18.09
C HIS A 41 9.36 -2.45 -17.55
N HIS A 42 9.96 -3.63 -17.74
CA HIS A 42 11.31 -3.99 -17.30
C HIS A 42 12.42 -3.32 -18.13
N HIS A 43 12.35 -1.99 -18.31
CA HIS A 43 13.41 -1.24 -18.99
C HIS A 43 14.28 -0.50 -17.97
N PRO A 44 15.58 -0.80 -17.88
CA PRO A 44 16.50 -0.14 -16.94
C PRO A 44 16.55 1.38 -17.11
N THR A 45 16.28 1.88 -18.32
CA THR A 45 16.18 3.32 -18.63
C THR A 45 15.04 4.02 -17.87
N LYS A 46 13.90 3.35 -17.63
CA LYS A 46 12.76 3.95 -16.92
C LYS A 46 13.04 4.13 -15.43
N LEU A 47 13.80 3.22 -14.83
CA LEU A 47 14.26 3.31 -13.45
C LEU A 47 15.21 4.50 -13.25
N THR A 48 16.14 4.71 -14.18
CA THR A 48 17.06 5.86 -14.14
C THR A 48 16.33 7.18 -14.31
N ILE A 49 15.36 7.27 -15.23
CA ILE A 49 14.52 8.48 -15.39
C ILE A 49 13.74 8.75 -14.11
N PHE A 50 13.17 7.72 -13.48
CA PHE A 50 12.44 7.87 -12.22
C PHE A 50 13.34 8.36 -11.07
N ARG A 51 14.59 7.88 -10.98
CA ARG A 51 15.59 8.40 -10.02
C ARG A 51 15.86 9.89 -10.24
N CYS A 52 16.12 10.29 -11.49
CA CYS A 52 16.36 11.69 -11.85
C CYS A 52 15.13 12.57 -11.54
N PHE A 53 13.93 12.07 -11.80
CA PHE A 53 12.69 12.77 -11.47
C PHE A 53 12.49 12.93 -9.97
N ALA A 54 12.72 11.88 -9.17
CA ALA A 54 12.63 11.95 -7.72
C ALA A 54 13.62 12.96 -7.13
N LEU A 55 14.88 12.96 -7.60
CA LEU A 55 15.88 13.95 -7.23
C LEU A 55 15.46 15.38 -7.62
N GLY A 56 14.92 15.56 -8.83
CA GLY A 56 14.37 16.83 -9.30
C GLY A 56 13.22 17.32 -8.43
N MET A 57 12.32 16.43 -8.02
CA MET A 57 11.20 16.76 -7.12
C MET A 57 11.67 17.15 -5.72
N VAL A 58 12.72 16.52 -5.19
CA VAL A 58 13.32 16.92 -3.89
C VAL A 58 13.94 18.32 -3.98
N MET A 59 14.67 18.61 -5.05
CA MET A 59 15.23 19.95 -5.29
C MET A 59 14.13 20.99 -5.51
N PHE A 60 13.07 20.65 -6.23
CA PHE A 60 11.93 21.53 -6.40
C PHE A 60 11.20 21.78 -5.07
N GLY A 61 11.01 20.74 -4.26
CA GLY A 61 10.35 20.83 -2.95
C GLY A 61 11.11 21.71 -1.94
N SER A 62 12.43 21.82 -2.04
CA SER A 62 13.22 22.71 -1.18
C SER A 62 13.13 24.18 -1.57
N MET A 63 12.76 24.48 -2.82
CA MET A 63 12.57 25.83 -3.35
C MET A 63 11.09 26.27 -3.35
N ALA A 64 10.16 25.32 -3.35
CA ALA A 64 8.74 25.60 -3.40
C ALA A 64 8.20 26.14 -2.06
N GLU A 65 7.20 27.01 -2.13
CA GLU A 65 6.50 27.46 -0.94
C GLU A 65 5.72 26.30 -0.31
N LEU A 66 5.72 26.26 1.03
CA LEU A 66 5.02 25.25 1.82
C LEU A 66 3.54 25.13 1.39
N SER A 67 2.86 26.26 1.17
CA SER A 67 1.47 26.32 0.71
C SER A 67 1.22 25.60 -0.62
N THR A 68 2.18 25.68 -1.55
CA THR A 68 2.10 25.04 -2.86
C THR A 68 2.37 23.55 -2.74
N VAL A 69 3.35 23.16 -1.92
CA VAL A 69 3.67 21.76 -1.64
C VAL A 69 2.48 21.03 -1.01
N TRP A 70 1.83 21.65 -0.02
CA TRP A 70 0.62 21.07 0.59
C TRP A 70 -0.51 20.91 -0.42
N LYS A 71 -0.80 21.92 -1.25
CA LYS A 71 -1.83 21.81 -2.29
C LYS A 71 -1.56 20.67 -3.28
N MET A 72 -0.30 20.53 -3.71
CA MET A 72 0.10 19.43 -4.59
C MET A 72 -0.02 18.06 -3.90
N ALA A 73 0.35 17.97 -2.62
CA ALA A 73 0.18 16.77 -1.81
C ALA A 73 -1.30 16.41 -1.66
N ASP A 74 -2.17 17.37 -1.38
CA ASP A 74 -3.61 17.16 -1.23
C ASP A 74 -4.25 16.63 -2.53
N ILE A 75 -3.90 17.21 -3.69
CA ILE A 75 -4.35 16.73 -4.99
C ILE A 75 -3.87 15.29 -5.24
N SER A 76 -2.60 15.00 -4.94
CA SER A 76 -2.03 13.66 -5.11
C SER A 76 -2.70 12.63 -4.20
N MET A 77 -2.96 12.99 -2.94
CA MET A 77 -3.68 12.16 -1.98
C MET A 77 -5.12 11.91 -2.42
N ALA A 78 -5.81 12.94 -2.94
CA ALA A 78 -7.16 12.79 -3.47
C ALA A 78 -7.21 11.83 -4.66
N LEU A 79 -6.25 11.91 -5.59
CA LEU A 79 -6.18 11.01 -6.74
C LEU A 79 -5.94 9.55 -6.32
N MET A 80 -5.03 9.33 -5.36
CA MET A 80 -4.75 8.01 -4.80
C MET A 80 -5.98 7.44 -4.10
N ALA A 81 -6.65 8.25 -3.28
CA ALA A 81 -7.86 7.88 -2.57
C ALA A 81 -8.99 7.51 -3.54
N ILE A 82 -9.24 8.31 -4.58
CA ILE A 82 -10.27 8.02 -5.58
C ILE A 82 -9.97 6.71 -6.32
N THR A 83 -8.72 6.49 -6.71
CA THR A 83 -8.31 5.27 -7.43
C THR A 83 -8.51 4.03 -6.56
N ASN A 84 -8.03 4.08 -5.30
CA ASN A 84 -8.16 2.96 -4.37
C ASN A 84 -9.62 2.71 -3.97
N LEU A 85 -10.39 3.77 -3.70
CA LEU A 85 -11.81 3.68 -3.37
C LEU A 85 -12.60 3.07 -4.52
N THR A 86 -12.31 3.48 -5.76
CA THR A 86 -12.94 2.89 -6.95
C THR A 86 -12.64 1.40 -7.03
N ALA A 87 -11.38 0.99 -6.84
CA ALA A 87 -11.01 -0.43 -6.81
C ALA A 87 -11.75 -1.21 -5.71
N ILE A 88 -11.84 -0.65 -4.50
CA ILE A 88 -12.60 -1.26 -3.38
C ILE A 88 -14.08 -1.39 -3.74
N LEU A 89 -14.69 -0.37 -4.35
CA LEU A 89 -16.10 -0.42 -4.76
C LEU A 89 -16.36 -1.50 -5.81
N LEU A 90 -15.47 -1.66 -6.80
CA LEU A 90 -15.57 -2.75 -7.78
C LEU A 90 -15.38 -4.12 -7.13
N LEU A 91 -14.48 -4.24 -6.14
CA LEU A 91 -14.22 -5.48 -5.43
C LEU A 91 -15.22 -5.76 -4.30
N SER A 92 -16.09 -4.81 -3.97
CA SER A 92 -16.97 -4.88 -2.79
C SER A 92 -17.89 -6.09 -2.82
N ASP A 93 -18.47 -6.44 -3.98
CA ASP A 93 -19.34 -7.62 -4.09
C ASP A 93 -18.59 -8.91 -3.72
N VAL A 94 -17.38 -9.07 -4.24
CA VAL A 94 -16.50 -10.22 -3.94
C VAL A 94 -16.07 -10.19 -2.47
N ALA A 95 -15.66 -9.03 -1.96
CA ALA A 95 -15.21 -8.86 -0.59
C ALA A 95 -16.32 -9.17 0.43
N PHE A 96 -17.55 -8.70 0.20
CA PHE A 96 -18.69 -9.00 1.07
C PHE A 96 -19.10 -10.48 1.00
N LYS A 97 -19.06 -11.11 -0.18
CA LYS A 97 -19.31 -12.56 -0.33
C LYS A 97 -18.33 -13.39 0.50
N LEU A 98 -17.02 -13.11 0.35
CA LEU A 98 -15.95 -13.77 1.09
C LEU A 98 -16.03 -13.49 2.59
N ALA A 99 -16.30 -12.24 2.98
CA ALA A 99 -16.43 -11.87 4.39
C ALA A 99 -17.62 -12.56 5.06
N ARG A 100 -18.74 -12.72 4.35
CA ARG A 100 -19.91 -13.43 4.86
C ARG A 100 -19.63 -14.92 5.02
N ASP A 101 -18.97 -15.54 4.04
CA ASP A 101 -18.57 -16.95 4.13
C ASP A 101 -17.59 -17.18 5.29
N TYR A 102 -16.56 -16.33 5.41
CA TYR A 102 -15.63 -16.34 6.54
C TYR A 102 -16.36 -16.23 7.89
N ASN A 103 -17.27 -15.28 8.03
CA ASN A 103 -18.03 -15.07 9.27
C ASN A 103 -18.99 -16.24 9.57
N HIS A 104 -19.56 -16.86 8.53
CA HIS A 104 -20.41 -18.05 8.67
C HIS A 104 -19.59 -19.26 9.14
N GLN A 105 -18.41 -19.48 8.56
CA GLN A 105 -17.50 -20.55 9.02
C GLN A 105 -17.06 -20.32 10.48
N ARG A 106 -16.77 -19.07 10.84
CA ARG A 106 -16.39 -18.67 12.20
C ARG A 106 -17.53 -18.85 13.21
N SER A 107 -18.78 -18.51 12.85
CA SER A 107 -19.93 -18.68 13.74
C SER A 107 -20.26 -20.15 13.98
N LEU A 108 -19.94 -21.03 13.03
CA LEU A 108 -20.02 -22.48 13.17
C LEU A 108 -18.87 -23.09 13.99
N GLY A 109 -17.96 -22.27 14.54
CA GLY A 109 -16.80 -22.72 15.31
C GLY A 109 -15.75 -23.48 14.49
N LYS A 110 -15.81 -23.39 13.16
CA LYS A 110 -14.83 -24.01 12.26
C LYS A 110 -13.67 -23.04 12.03
N LEU A 111 -12.49 -23.60 11.74
CA LEU A 111 -11.36 -22.81 11.23
C LEU A 111 -11.75 -22.30 9.83
N PRO A 112 -11.76 -20.97 9.58
CA PRO A 112 -12.16 -20.45 8.29
C PRO A 112 -11.16 -20.86 7.21
N THR A 113 -11.63 -21.58 6.20
CA THR A 113 -10.83 -22.00 5.03
C THR A 113 -11.47 -21.44 3.77
N PHE A 114 -10.66 -20.79 2.93
CA PHE A 114 -11.09 -20.37 1.61
C PHE A 114 -10.97 -21.54 0.63
N ASP A 115 -12.09 -21.92 0.01
CA ASP A 115 -12.12 -22.95 -1.03
C ASP A 115 -12.64 -22.34 -2.34
N ILE A 116 -11.75 -22.28 -3.33
CA ILE A 116 -11.98 -21.70 -4.65
C ILE A 116 -13.11 -22.41 -5.41
N ASN A 117 -13.37 -23.68 -5.12
CA ASN A 117 -14.41 -24.46 -5.82
C ASN A 117 -15.83 -23.96 -5.51
N HIS A 118 -16.02 -23.25 -4.40
CA HIS A 118 -17.29 -22.61 -4.07
C HIS A 118 -17.53 -21.29 -4.83
N TYR A 119 -16.50 -20.77 -5.52
CA TYR A 119 -16.54 -19.50 -6.26
C TYR A 119 -15.86 -19.63 -7.64
N PRO A 120 -16.40 -20.44 -8.56
CA PRO A 120 -15.82 -20.65 -9.89
C PRO A 120 -15.66 -19.36 -10.71
N GLU A 121 -16.47 -18.34 -10.44
CA GLU A 121 -16.39 -17.01 -11.06
C GLU A 121 -15.12 -16.23 -10.68
N LEU A 122 -14.44 -16.58 -9.57
CA LEU A 122 -13.19 -15.96 -9.13
C LEU A 122 -11.95 -16.64 -9.74
N GLY A 123 -12.10 -17.82 -10.34
CA GLY A 123 -10.99 -18.62 -10.84
C GLY A 123 -10.15 -17.92 -11.94
N SER A 124 -10.77 -17.06 -12.75
CA SER A 124 -10.09 -16.30 -13.81
C SER A 124 -9.30 -15.10 -13.30
N GLN A 125 -9.54 -14.65 -12.07
CA GLN A 125 -8.91 -13.48 -11.46
C GLN A 125 -7.75 -13.85 -10.51
N LEU A 126 -7.49 -15.14 -10.32
CA LEU A 126 -6.54 -15.65 -9.35
C LEU A 126 -5.22 -16.08 -10.01
N GLU A 127 -4.11 -15.81 -9.32
CA GLU A 127 -2.80 -16.29 -9.77
C GLU A 127 -2.73 -17.83 -9.71
N PRO A 128 -2.06 -18.47 -10.68
CA PRO A 128 -1.91 -19.93 -10.71
C PRO A 128 -1.24 -20.43 -9.42
N GLY A 129 -1.98 -21.20 -8.61
CA GLY A 129 -1.50 -21.79 -7.35
C GLY A 129 -2.03 -21.17 -6.06
N SER A 130 -2.86 -20.13 -6.13
CA SER A 130 -3.47 -19.49 -4.94
C SER A 130 -4.61 -20.32 -4.30
N GLY A 131 -5.30 -21.18 -5.06
CA GLY A 131 -6.51 -21.89 -4.63
C GLY A 131 -6.32 -23.13 -3.72
N SER A 132 -5.12 -23.72 -3.62
CA SER A 132 -4.93 -25.04 -2.97
C SER A 132 -4.22 -25.02 -1.62
N ARG A 133 -3.69 -23.89 -1.14
CA ARG A 133 -2.88 -23.87 0.10
C ARG A 133 -3.68 -23.74 1.40
N ALA A 134 -4.97 -23.40 1.33
CA ALA A 134 -5.80 -23.19 2.52
C ALA A 134 -6.40 -24.48 3.11
N GLY A 135 -6.35 -25.62 2.39
CA GLY A 135 -6.98 -26.88 2.79
C GLY A 135 -6.13 -27.86 3.62
N SER A 136 -4.86 -27.55 3.93
CA SER A 136 -3.93 -28.52 4.54
C SER A 136 -3.60 -28.29 6.02
N VAL A 137 -4.27 -27.36 6.71
CA VAL A 137 -4.10 -27.23 8.17
C VAL A 137 -4.97 -28.24 8.89
N LYS A 138 -4.44 -29.47 9.02
CA LYS A 138 -4.96 -30.53 9.88
C LYS A 138 -5.09 -29.99 11.32
N PRO A 139 -6.25 -30.09 11.99
CA PRO A 139 -6.36 -29.66 13.39
C PRO A 139 -5.35 -30.44 14.24
N PRO A 140 -4.68 -29.79 15.22
CA PRO A 140 -3.84 -30.51 16.16
C PRO A 140 -4.73 -31.53 16.87
N GLY A 141 -4.37 -32.81 16.74
CA GLY A 141 -5.10 -33.90 17.36
C GLY A 141 -5.23 -33.64 18.86
N ARG A 142 -6.46 -33.73 19.38
CA ARG A 142 -6.67 -34.03 20.79
C ARG A 142 -6.01 -35.39 21.05
N ALA A 143 -4.92 -35.36 21.80
CA ALA A 143 -4.47 -36.47 22.62
C ALA A 143 -5.10 -36.33 24.00
#